data_AF-A0A4V4IYJ8-F1
#
_entry.id   AF-A0A4V4IYJ8-F1
#
_cell.length_a   1.000
_cell.length_b   1.000
_cell.length_c   1.000
_cell.angle_alpha   90.00
_cell.angle_beta   90.00
_cell.angle_gamma   90.00
#
_symmetry.space_group_name_H-M   'P 1'
#
loop_
_entity.id
_entity.type
_entity.pdbx_description
1 polymer ?
#
loop_
_entity_poly.entity_id
_entity_poly.type
_entity_poly.pdbx_seq_one_letter_code
_entity_poly.pdbx_strand_id
1 'polypeptide(L)'
;MTSLAYAHYTVDSAPIEALSEPPSNPSHSPPLSTTSSDDNIPTRGRLDAHRPRLGSRKSSGTMIIPRDSPRVEMAPGEEEYEPDDVRSMSPRRTSEVIEKLGEDARRNLIEQAQALRASLMAIVDRVEAVKIEHEKLEGGNKFLQSYIGELIQTSKITSAAPSKKGKSRNVK
;
A
#
# COMPACT_ATOMS: atom_id res chain seq x y z
N MET A 1 -29.83 -15.05 39.14
CA MET A 1 -30.40 -15.09 37.77
C MET A 1 -30.40 -13.68 37.22
N THR A 2 -29.37 -13.30 36.49
CA THR A 2 -29.28 -12.00 35.80
C THR A 2 -28.83 -12.28 34.38
N SER A 3 -29.80 -12.29 33.47
CA SER A 3 -29.66 -12.39 32.03
C SER A 3 -29.11 -11.08 31.51
N LEU A 4 -27.92 -11.09 30.91
CA LEU A 4 -27.40 -9.94 30.16
C LEU A 4 -27.77 -10.15 28.69
N ALA A 5 -28.68 -9.30 28.19
CA ALA A 5 -29.12 -9.28 26.82
C ALA A 5 -27.94 -8.92 25.88
N TYR A 6 -27.74 -9.75 24.86
CA TYR A 6 -26.77 -9.52 23.80
C TYR A 6 -27.32 -8.43 22.85
N ALA A 7 -26.56 -7.35 22.65
CA ALA A 7 -26.93 -6.30 21.71
C ALA A 7 -26.83 -6.85 20.28
N HIS A 8 -27.95 -6.87 19.56
CA HIS A 8 -28.00 -7.13 18.12
C HIS A 8 -27.52 -5.88 17.37
N TYR A 9 -26.38 -5.99 16.68
CA TYR A 9 -25.93 -4.97 15.73
C TYR A 9 -26.55 -5.27 14.36
N THR A 10 -27.46 -4.39 13.93
CA THR A 10 -28.01 -4.39 12.57
C THR A 10 -26.97 -3.78 11.62
N VAL A 11 -26.54 -4.54 10.62
CA VAL A 11 -25.68 -4.04 9.54
C VAL A 11 -26.56 -3.27 8.56
N ASP A 12 -26.52 -1.95 8.63
CA ASP A 12 -27.14 -1.08 7.63
C ASP A 12 -26.30 -1.15 6.34
N SER A 13 -26.92 -1.69 5.29
CA SER A 13 -26.27 -1.97 4.02
C SER A 13 -26.36 -0.73 3.13
N ALA A 14 -25.38 0.16 3.22
CA ALA A 14 -25.23 1.27 2.29
C ALA A 14 -24.82 0.75 0.88
N PRO A 15 -25.35 1.33 -0.21
CA PRO A 15 -25.02 0.90 -1.57
C PRO A 15 -23.61 1.34 -1.95
N ILE A 16 -22.86 0.45 -2.60
CA ILE A 16 -21.49 0.68 -3.07
C ILE A 16 -21.55 1.64 -4.26
N GLU A 17 -21.15 2.90 -4.04
CA GLU A 17 -20.93 3.87 -5.10
C GLU A 17 -19.59 3.53 -5.78
N ALA A 18 -19.69 3.02 -7.01
CA ALA A 18 -18.56 2.82 -7.90
C ALA A 18 -18.08 4.18 -8.41
N LEU A 19 -16.75 4.41 -8.32
CA LEU A 19 -15.88 5.26 -9.18
C LEU A 19 -14.89 6.09 -8.34
N SER A 20 -13.65 5.61 -8.25
CA SER A 20 -12.48 6.48 -8.27
C SER A 20 -11.23 5.66 -8.57
N GLU A 21 -10.78 5.83 -9.81
CA GLU A 21 -9.49 5.48 -10.39
C GLU A 21 -8.32 5.97 -9.52
N PRO A 22 -7.17 5.27 -9.46
CA PRO A 22 -6.02 5.71 -8.68
C PRO A 22 -5.48 7.04 -9.23
N PRO A 23 -5.09 8.01 -8.38
CA PRO A 23 -4.49 9.24 -8.89
C PRO A 23 -3.17 8.91 -9.59
N SER A 24 -3.13 9.15 -10.90
CA SER A 24 -1.93 9.16 -11.70
C SER A 24 -0.98 10.23 -11.17
N ASN A 25 0.24 9.83 -10.80
CA ASN A 25 1.32 10.72 -10.42
C ASN A 25 1.56 11.77 -11.53
N PRO A 26 1.46 13.08 -11.27
CA PRO A 26 2.05 14.06 -12.16
C PRO A 26 3.57 14.12 -11.91
N SER A 27 4.31 13.31 -12.67
CA SER A 27 5.73 13.59 -12.93
C SER A 27 5.80 14.83 -13.81
N HIS A 28 5.73 16.02 -13.21
CA HIS A 28 6.03 17.28 -13.89
C HIS A 28 7.41 17.77 -13.45
N SER A 29 8.41 17.43 -14.25
CA SER A 29 9.64 18.21 -14.36
C SER A 29 9.29 19.63 -14.79
N PRO A 30 9.86 20.69 -14.18
CA PRO A 30 9.65 22.05 -14.66
C PRO A 30 10.36 22.22 -16.02
N PRO A 31 9.73 22.84 -17.03
CA PRO A 31 10.45 23.20 -18.24
C PRO A 31 11.48 24.28 -17.92
N LEU A 32 12.70 24.10 -18.42
CA LEU A 32 13.72 25.14 -18.48
C LEU A 32 13.17 26.29 -19.33
N SER A 33 12.75 27.39 -18.69
CA SER A 33 12.37 28.60 -19.40
C SER A 33 13.61 29.40 -19.79
N THR A 34 14.08 29.19 -21.02
CA THR A 34 14.93 30.14 -21.74
C THR A 34 14.01 31.09 -22.51
N THR A 35 13.68 32.25 -21.94
CA THR A 35 12.99 33.31 -22.69
C THR A 35 13.58 34.66 -22.30
N SER A 36 14.47 35.20 -23.12
CA SER A 36 14.64 36.64 -23.22
C SER A 36 14.35 37.02 -24.67
N SER A 37 13.08 37.24 -24.97
CA SER A 37 12.68 38.05 -26.10
C SER A 37 12.61 39.49 -25.63
N ASP A 38 13.36 40.35 -26.32
CA ASP A 38 13.22 41.80 -26.33
C ASP A 38 11.76 42.16 -26.61
N ASP A 39 11.12 42.94 -25.74
CA ASP A 39 10.03 43.84 -26.12
C ASP A 39 9.86 44.95 -25.09
N ASN A 40 9.91 46.18 -25.61
CA ASN A 40 9.86 47.45 -24.89
C ASN A 40 8.44 47.76 -24.40
N ILE A 41 8.16 47.64 -23.09
CA ILE A 41 6.97 48.24 -22.47
C ILE A 41 7.34 48.81 -21.10
N PRO A 42 7.19 50.12 -20.85
CA PRO A 42 7.48 50.68 -19.54
C PRO A 42 6.27 50.61 -18.61
N THR A 43 6.61 50.66 -17.32
CA THR A 43 5.88 51.29 -16.20
C THR A 43 5.11 50.39 -15.21
N ARG A 44 5.78 50.20 -14.05
CA ARG A 44 5.36 50.45 -12.65
C ARG A 44 5.30 49.24 -11.72
N GLY A 45 6.28 49.21 -10.80
CA GLY A 45 5.97 48.95 -9.39
C GLY A 45 6.45 47.63 -8.78
N ARG A 46 7.31 46.85 -9.43
CA ARG A 46 8.05 45.80 -8.73
C ARG A 46 9.34 46.41 -8.21
N LEU A 47 9.49 46.53 -6.90
CA LEU A 47 10.80 46.64 -6.28
C LEU A 47 11.50 45.31 -6.55
N ASP A 48 12.05 45.17 -7.75
CA ASP A 48 12.98 44.12 -8.09
C ASP A 48 14.15 44.29 -7.13
N ALA A 49 14.17 43.45 -6.10
CA ALA A 49 15.41 43.17 -5.41
C ALA A 49 16.38 42.71 -6.49
N HIS A 50 17.22 43.63 -6.95
CA HIS A 50 18.27 43.37 -7.93
C HIS A 50 19.21 42.34 -7.32
N ARG A 51 18.89 41.06 -7.47
CA ARG A 51 19.84 40.00 -7.20
C ARG A 51 21.04 40.31 -8.09
N PRO A 52 22.24 40.53 -7.53
CA PRO A 52 23.42 40.80 -8.33
C PRO A 52 23.54 39.68 -9.37
N ARG A 53 23.75 40.05 -10.63
CA ARG A 53 23.92 39.06 -11.69
C ARG A 53 25.16 38.24 -11.33
N LEU A 54 24.94 36.98 -10.93
CA LEU A 54 26.01 36.02 -10.73
C LEU A 54 26.72 35.87 -12.08
N GLY A 55 27.95 36.39 -12.17
CA GLY A 55 28.76 36.27 -13.36
C GLY A 55 28.89 34.79 -13.77
N SER A 56 28.99 34.55 -15.07
CA SER A 56 29.21 33.23 -15.65
C SER A 56 30.42 32.55 -14.98
N ARG A 57 30.15 31.69 -14.00
CA ARG A 57 31.15 30.82 -13.40
C ARG A 57 31.17 29.54 -14.22
N LYS A 58 32.35 29.14 -14.69
CA LYS A 58 32.58 27.80 -15.24
C LYS A 58 32.04 26.78 -14.24
N SER A 59 31.24 25.80 -14.68
CA SER A 59 30.70 24.77 -13.81
C SER A 59 31.86 24.02 -13.13
N SER A 60 32.05 24.24 -11.83
CA SER A 60 32.90 23.35 -11.03
C SER A 60 32.28 21.95 -11.13
N GLY A 61 33.08 20.95 -11.49
CA GLY A 61 32.61 19.59 -11.74
C GLY A 61 31.74 19.03 -10.63
N THR A 62 31.01 17.97 -10.97
CA THR A 62 30.10 17.26 -10.06
C THR A 62 30.76 16.91 -8.72
N MET A 63 30.12 17.27 -7.62
CA MET A 63 30.51 16.94 -6.24
C MET A 63 30.18 15.48 -5.87
N ILE A 64 29.80 14.65 -6.84
CA ILE A 64 29.35 13.27 -6.60
C ILE A 64 30.58 12.38 -6.44
N ILE A 65 30.85 11.97 -5.20
CA ILE A 65 31.87 10.98 -4.87
C ILE A 65 31.25 9.57 -4.98
N PRO A 66 31.88 8.63 -5.72
CA PRO A 66 31.42 7.23 -5.76
C PRO A 66 31.37 6.59 -4.38
N ARG A 67 30.40 5.70 -4.16
CA ARG A 67 30.14 5.05 -2.86
C ARG A 67 31.33 4.25 -2.32
N ASP A 68 32.18 3.74 -3.19
CA ASP A 68 33.31 2.87 -2.83
C ASP A 68 34.60 3.64 -2.54
N SER A 69 34.55 4.98 -2.47
CA SER A 69 35.75 5.78 -2.19
C SER A 69 36.24 5.54 -0.75
N PRO A 70 37.56 5.44 -0.51
CA PRO A 70 38.11 5.25 0.82
C PRO A 70 37.81 6.46 1.70
N ARG A 71 36.92 6.26 2.67
CA ARG A 71 36.62 7.09 3.86
C ARG A 71 36.68 8.62 3.64
N VAL A 72 35.56 9.21 3.25
CA VAL A 72 35.38 10.68 3.21
C VAL A 72 35.02 11.27 4.59
N GLU A 73 34.63 10.43 5.55
CA GLU A 73 34.35 10.85 6.93
C GLU A 73 35.65 10.96 7.73
N MET A 74 35.93 12.16 8.26
CA MET A 74 36.98 12.41 9.24
C MET A 74 36.82 11.45 10.44
N ALA A 75 37.92 10.99 11.04
CA ALA A 75 37.82 10.15 12.22
C ALA A 75 37.14 10.92 13.37
N PRO A 76 36.41 10.24 14.28
CA PRO A 76 35.78 10.90 15.42
C PRO A 76 36.85 11.63 16.25
N GLY A 77 36.78 12.97 16.28
CA GLY A 77 37.72 13.81 17.03
C GLY A 77 38.86 14.45 16.21
N GLU A 78 39.02 14.12 14.92
CA GLU A 78 40.00 14.78 14.03
C GLU A 78 39.43 16.02 13.32
N GLU A 79 38.19 16.40 13.60
CA GLU A 79 37.54 17.56 12.99
C GLU A 79 38.08 18.88 13.57
N GLU A 80 39.24 19.33 13.08
CA GLU A 80 39.73 20.70 13.31
C GLU A 80 38.95 21.68 12.41
N TYR A 81 38.09 22.47 13.06
CA TYR A 81 37.38 23.56 12.41
C TYR A 81 38.22 24.84 12.56
N GLU A 82 38.53 25.47 11.43
CA GLU A 82 39.13 26.81 11.44
C GLU A 82 38.20 27.80 12.17
N PRO A 83 38.74 28.81 12.88
CA PRO A 83 37.94 29.75 13.66
C PRO A 83 36.95 30.57 12.82
N ASP A 84 37.16 30.68 11.50
CA ASP A 84 36.25 31.31 10.54
C ASP A 84 35.42 30.30 9.72
N ASP A 85 35.44 29.00 10.06
CA ASP A 85 34.66 28.00 9.34
C ASP A 85 33.16 28.23 9.59
N VAL A 86 32.42 28.51 8.52
CA VAL A 86 30.96 28.67 8.51
C VAL A 86 30.21 27.49 9.12
N ARG A 87 30.80 26.29 9.15
CA ARG A 87 30.25 25.09 9.78
C ARG A 87 30.23 25.18 11.31
N SER A 88 31.08 26.01 11.91
CA SER A 88 31.06 26.30 13.36
C SER A 88 29.93 27.26 13.75
N MET A 89 29.48 28.09 12.80
CA MET A 89 28.44 29.10 12.99
C MET A 89 27.01 28.58 12.71
N SER A 90 26.87 27.38 12.18
CA SER A 90 25.56 26.72 12.01
C SER A 90 25.10 26.12 13.34
N PRO A 91 23.85 26.37 13.79
CA PRO A 91 23.31 25.71 14.97
C PRO A 91 23.35 24.18 14.83
N ARG A 92 24.27 23.52 15.54
CA ARG A 92 24.33 22.05 15.62
C ARG A 92 23.40 21.57 16.73
N ARG A 93 22.70 20.45 16.49
CA ARG A 93 22.01 19.74 17.58
C ARG A 93 23.07 19.27 18.58
N THR A 94 22.81 19.42 19.87
CA THR A 94 23.69 18.86 20.90
C THR A 94 23.77 17.34 20.75
N SER A 95 24.91 16.74 21.08
CA SER A 95 25.12 15.28 20.99
C SER A 95 24.03 14.48 21.72
N GLU A 96 23.58 14.97 22.88
CA GLU A 96 22.46 14.41 23.66
C GLU A 96 21.15 14.35 22.85
N VAL A 97 20.83 15.40 22.08
CA VAL A 97 19.63 15.43 21.24
C VAL A 97 19.73 14.44 20.08
N ILE A 98 20.93 14.24 19.52
CA ILE A 98 21.17 13.27 18.45
C ILE A 98 21.00 11.84 18.96
N GLU A 99 21.55 11.53 20.14
CA GLU A 99 21.41 10.22 20.78
C GLU A 99 19.94 9.90 21.08
N LYS A 100 19.21 10.84 21.68
CA LYS A 100 17.78 10.71 21.94
C LYS A 100 16.99 10.47 20.64
N LEU A 101 17.30 11.22 19.58
CA LEU A 101 16.65 11.02 18.28
C LEU A 101 16.91 9.62 17.71
N GLY A 102 18.13 9.09 17.89
CA GLY A 102 18.49 7.74 17.48
C GLY A 102 17.80 6.64 18.31
N GLU A 103 17.57 6.88 19.60
CA GLU A 103 16.76 6.00 20.44
C GLU A 103 15.29 6.01 20.04
N ASP A 104 14.70 7.19 19.82
CA ASP A 104 13.30 7.34 19.45
C ASP A 104 13.03 6.70 18.07
N ALA A 105 13.96 6.87 17.11
CA ALA A 105 13.89 6.18 15.83
C ALA A 105 13.91 4.64 15.98
N ARG A 106 14.77 4.11 16.85
CA ARG A 106 14.81 2.66 17.15
C ARG A 106 13.53 2.17 17.82
N ARG A 107 13.00 2.92 18.80
CA ARG A 107 11.73 2.59 19.46
C ARG A 107 10.58 2.55 18.46
N ASN A 108 10.45 3.58 17.62
CA ASN A 108 9.42 3.65 16.59
C ASN A 108 9.50 2.48 15.60
N LEU A 109 10.71 2.08 15.19
CA LEU A 109 10.91 0.95 14.29
C LEU A 109 10.46 -0.37 14.93
N ILE A 110 10.78 -0.58 16.21
CA ILE A 110 10.37 -1.77 16.96
C ILE A 110 8.85 -1.81 17.11
N GLU A 111 8.22 -0.68 17.43
CA GLU A 111 6.76 -0.58 17.56
C GLU A 111 6.06 -0.91 16.24
N GLN A 112 6.54 -0.36 15.12
CA GLN A 112 6.01 -0.67 13.79
C GLN A 112 6.16 -2.16 13.44
N ALA A 113 7.31 -2.77 13.75
CA ALA A 113 7.52 -4.20 13.53
C ALA A 113 6.57 -5.06 14.38
N GLN A 114 6.30 -4.66 15.62
CA GLN A 114 5.34 -5.34 16.48
C GLN A 114 3.90 -5.21 15.97
N ALA A 115 3.48 -4.01 15.55
CA ALA A 115 2.17 -3.78 14.97
C ALA A 115 1.97 -4.62 13.69
N LEU A 116 2.99 -4.66 12.83
CA LEU A 116 2.97 -5.48 11.62
C LEU A 116 2.84 -6.98 11.96
N ARG A 117 3.62 -7.47 12.93
CA ARG A 117 3.54 -8.86 13.40
C ARG A 117 2.12 -9.20 13.87
N ALA A 118 1.52 -8.34 14.69
CA ALA A 118 0.16 -8.54 15.20
C ALA A 118 -0.86 -8.57 14.05
N SER A 119 -0.74 -7.66 13.08
CA SER A 119 -1.59 -7.63 11.88
C SER A 119 -1.47 -8.91 11.06
N LEU A 120 -0.25 -9.43 10.89
CA LEU A 120 -0.03 -10.68 10.14
C LEU A 120 -0.63 -11.89 10.86
N MET A 121 -0.47 -12.00 12.18
CA MET A 121 -1.12 -13.07 12.95
C MET A 121 -2.65 -13.02 12.81
N ALA A 122 -3.25 -11.84 12.92
CA ALA A 122 -4.70 -11.67 12.74
C ALA A 122 -5.18 -12.00 11.31
N ILE A 123 -4.32 -11.88 10.29
CA ILE A 123 -4.65 -12.33 8.93
C ILE A 123 -4.59 -13.85 8.85
N VAL A 124 -3.57 -14.49 9.43
CA VAL A 124 -3.43 -15.95 9.45
C VAL A 124 -4.66 -16.58 10.11
N ASP A 125 -5.08 -16.09 11.28
CA ASP A 125 -6.25 -16.61 11.99
C ASP A 125 -7.53 -16.50 11.14
N ARG A 126 -7.70 -15.38 10.42
CA ARG A 126 -8.85 -15.20 9.51
C ARG A 126 -8.81 -16.15 8.33
N VAL A 127 -7.63 -16.39 7.75
CA VAL A 127 -7.45 -17.35 6.65
C VAL A 127 -7.76 -18.76 7.11
N GLU A 128 -7.33 -19.14 8.32
CA GLU A 128 -7.65 -20.45 8.90
C GLU A 128 -9.15 -20.63 9.12
N ALA A 129 -9.83 -19.60 9.65
CA ALA A 129 -11.29 -19.64 9.81
C ALA A 129 -12.02 -19.84 8.47
N VAL A 130 -11.62 -19.07 7.44
CA VAL A 130 -12.19 -19.20 6.09
C VAL A 130 -11.89 -20.58 5.49
N LYS A 131 -10.71 -21.14 5.74
CA LYS A 131 -10.34 -22.48 5.26
C LYS A 131 -11.25 -23.56 5.86
N ILE A 132 -11.53 -23.49 7.16
CA ILE A 132 -12.42 -24.43 7.84
C ILE A 132 -13.85 -24.32 7.30
N GLU A 133 -14.35 -23.10 7.10
CA GLU A 133 -15.67 -22.87 6.51
C GLU A 133 -15.74 -23.39 5.07
N HIS A 134 -14.70 -23.14 4.27
CA HIS A 134 -14.60 -23.65 2.90
C HIS A 134 -14.62 -25.18 2.87
N GLU A 135 -13.85 -25.85 3.72
CA GLU A 135 -13.84 -27.32 3.81
C GLU A 135 -15.24 -27.87 4.16
N LYS A 136 -15.97 -27.20 5.07
CA LYS A 136 -17.35 -27.55 5.40
C LYS A 136 -18.29 -27.39 4.22
N LEU A 137 -18.22 -26.26 3.51
CA LEU A 137 -19.06 -25.98 2.34
C LEU A 137 -18.74 -26.93 1.18
N GLU A 138 -17.46 -27.23 0.96
CA GLU A 138 -17.01 -28.19 -0.04
C GLU A 138 -17.50 -29.61 0.29
N GLY A 139 -17.41 -30.03 1.56
CA GLY A 139 -17.97 -31.31 2.03
C GLY A 139 -19.49 -31.38 1.84
N GLY A 140 -20.21 -30.30 2.18
CA GLY A 140 -21.65 -30.21 1.93
C GLY A 140 -22.02 -30.24 0.44
N ASN A 141 -21.25 -29.56 -0.41
CA ASN A 141 -21.47 -29.55 -1.85
C ASN A 141 -21.23 -30.94 -2.47
N LYS A 142 -20.16 -31.63 -2.04
CA LYS A 142 -19.91 -33.04 -2.41
C LYS A 142 -21.07 -33.94 -2.01
N PHE A 143 -21.56 -33.81 -0.78
CA PHE A 143 -22.73 -34.58 -0.31
C PHE A 143 -23.98 -34.32 -1.16
N LEU A 144 -24.30 -33.06 -1.46
CA LEU A 144 -25.44 -32.71 -2.31
C LEU A 144 -25.29 -33.28 -3.73
N GLN A 145 -24.10 -33.20 -4.32
CA GLN A 145 -23.82 -33.77 -5.64
C GLN A 145 -24.01 -35.29 -5.66
N SER A 146 -23.48 -36.01 -4.65
CA SER A 146 -23.69 -37.45 -4.51
C SER A 146 -25.17 -37.80 -4.36
N TYR A 147 -25.90 -37.09 -3.48
CA TYR A 147 -27.33 -37.32 -3.27
C TYR A 147 -28.16 -37.08 -4.54
N ILE A 148 -27.88 -36.00 -5.28
CA ILE A 148 -28.52 -35.73 -6.57
C ILE A 148 -28.18 -36.83 -7.57
N GLY A 149 -26.93 -37.28 -7.62
CA GLY A 149 -26.49 -38.38 -8.47
C GLY A 149 -27.26 -39.67 -8.21
N GLU A 150 -27.37 -40.08 -6.94
CA GLU A 150 -28.14 -41.25 -6.52
C GLU A 150 -29.64 -41.11 -6.82
N LEU A 151 -30.21 -39.94 -6.54
CA LEU A 151 -31.63 -39.67 -6.81
C LEU A 151 -31.95 -39.72 -8.31
N ILE A 152 -31.07 -39.17 -9.16
CA ILE A 152 -31.22 -39.25 -10.62
C ILE A 152 -31.05 -40.69 -11.09
N GLN A 153 -30.07 -41.43 -10.57
CA GLN A 153 -29.83 -42.82 -10.93
C GLN A 153 -31.04 -43.70 -10.59
N THR A 154 -31.55 -43.58 -9.37
CA THR A 154 -32.77 -44.28 -8.93
C THR A 154 -33.98 -43.85 -9.76
N SER A 155 -34.17 -42.54 -10.00
CA SER A 155 -35.28 -42.02 -10.81
C SER A 155 -35.25 -42.52 -12.26
N LYS A 156 -34.06 -42.67 -12.87
CA LYS A 156 -33.92 -43.25 -14.22
C LYS A 156 -34.27 -44.75 -14.23
N ILE A 157 -33.88 -45.49 -13.19
CA ILE A 157 -34.17 -46.93 -13.10
C ILE A 157 -35.66 -47.18 -12.85
N THR A 158 -36.32 -46.37 -12.03
CA THR A 158 -37.75 -46.55 -11.69
C THR A 158 -38.69 -46.05 -12.79
N SER A 159 -38.31 -45.01 -13.55
CA SER A 159 -39.11 -44.51 -14.69
C SER A 159 -38.98 -45.36 -15.96
N ALA A 160 -37.89 -46.13 -16.09
CA ALA A 160 -37.70 -47.08 -17.19
C ALA A 160 -38.30 -48.48 -16.91
N ALA A 161 -39.01 -48.68 -15.80
CA ALA A 161 -39.75 -49.92 -15.56
C ALA A 161 -40.75 -50.13 -16.71
N PRO A 162 -40.69 -51.26 -17.45
CA PRO A 162 -41.51 -51.45 -18.64
C PRO A 162 -42.98 -51.49 -18.24
N SER A 163 -43.72 -50.44 -18.60
CA SER A 163 -45.17 -50.48 -18.59
C SER A 163 -45.63 -51.60 -19.52
N LYS A 164 -45.88 -52.79 -18.97
CA LYS A 164 -46.64 -53.86 -19.61
C LYS A 164 -48.03 -53.31 -19.92
N LYS A 165 -48.21 -52.68 -21.08
CA LYS A 165 -49.53 -52.22 -21.54
C LYS A 165 -49.84 -52.79 -22.92
N GLY A 166 -50.70 -53.80 -22.89
CA GLY A 166 -51.81 -53.92 -23.84
C GLY A 166 -51.47 -54.45 -25.22
N LYS A 167 -51.58 -55.78 -25.37
CA LYS A 167 -51.85 -56.49 -26.62
C LYS A 167 -53.09 -55.87 -27.31
N SER A 168 -52.90 -54.89 -28.18
CA SER A 168 -53.94 -54.48 -29.15
C SER A 168 -53.90 -55.47 -30.31
N ARG A 169 -54.83 -56.43 -30.29
CA ARG A 169 -55.15 -57.29 -31.44
C ARG A 169 -56.04 -56.45 -32.36
N ASN A 170 -55.52 -56.04 -33.50
CA ASN A 170 -56.36 -55.52 -34.57
C ASN A 170 -56.85 -56.71 -35.42
N VAL A 171 -58.15 -56.94 -35.41
CA VAL A 171 -58.84 -57.96 -36.20
C VAL A 171 -59.86 -57.22 -37.06
N LYS A 172 -59.81 -57.53 -38.36
CA LYS A 172 -60.74 -57.21 -39.45
C LYS A 172 -60.63 -55.85 -40.10
#